data_AF-A0A140L3Y5-F1
#
_entry.id   AF-A0A140L3Y5-F1
#
_cell.length_a   1.000
_cell.length_b   1.000
_cell.length_c   1.000
_cell.angle_alpha   90.00
_cell.angle_beta   90.00
_cell.angle_gamma   90.00
#
_symmetry.space_group_name_H-M   'P 1'
#
loop_
_entity.id
_entity.type
_entity.pdbx_description
1 polymer ?
#
loop_
_entity_poly.entity_id
_entity_poly.type
_entity_poly.pdbx_seq_one_letter_code
_entity_poly.pdbx_strand_id
1 'polypeptide(L)'
;MKHLIRKTAIILLLLAFITSTGLAAPNAKEIKGLMRNVNLQWNNGVSFSANVIFYNERIYVPLRLAAEGLGCQVNWHGATNTVTIQQSQSFQDFPEANPWENERFVYGEILSMDKDKKLLTIEEHYDDHSRFTEPELSVSPQVVIILQRNDKKMNLDFSDLRIGDHVGLVLNKDGIVRGIILNDA
;
A
#
# COMPACT_ATOMS: atom_id res chain seq x y z
N MET A 1 -10.69 71.97 39.87
CA MET A 1 -10.72 71.72 38.41
C MET A 1 -9.77 70.61 37.95
N LYS A 2 -8.48 70.59 38.32
CA LYS A 2 -7.50 69.57 37.85
C LYS A 2 -7.88 68.10 38.18
N HIS A 3 -8.49 67.82 39.33
CA HIS A 3 -8.94 66.47 39.70
C HIS A 3 -10.19 65.99 38.94
N LEU A 4 -11.05 66.92 38.48
CA LEU A 4 -12.25 66.57 37.72
C LEU A 4 -11.89 66.17 36.28
N ILE A 5 -10.98 66.93 35.66
CA ILE A 5 -10.43 66.65 34.32
C ILE A 5 -9.68 65.31 34.28
N ARG A 6 -8.94 64.99 35.36
CA ARG A 6 -8.21 63.71 35.46
C ARG A 6 -9.13 62.50 35.61
N LYS A 7 -10.27 62.65 36.31
CA LYS A 7 -11.29 61.59 36.43
C LYS A 7 -12.03 61.38 35.11
N THR A 8 -12.42 62.45 34.42
CA THR A 8 -13.08 62.35 33.11
C THR A 8 -12.17 61.75 32.04
N ALA A 9 -10.87 62.07 32.08
CA ALA A 9 -9.89 61.46 31.17
C ALA A 9 -9.72 59.95 31.40
N ILE A 10 -9.73 59.49 32.66
CA ILE A 10 -9.65 58.06 33.00
C ILE A 10 -10.91 57.32 32.55
N ILE A 11 -12.09 57.93 32.69
CA ILE A 11 -13.35 57.33 32.25
C ILE A 11 -13.39 57.21 30.72
N LEU A 12 -12.95 58.23 29.98
CA LEU A 12 -12.85 58.16 28.52
C LEU A 12 -11.84 57.11 28.05
N LEU A 13 -10.73 56.95 28.76
CA LEU A 13 -9.72 55.95 28.44
C LEU A 13 -10.23 54.52 28.72
N LEU A 14 -11.00 54.32 29.79
CA LEU A 14 -11.67 53.05 30.07
C LEU A 14 -12.76 52.74 29.03
N LEU A 15 -13.51 53.75 28.58
CA LEU A 15 -14.52 53.58 27.54
C LEU A 15 -13.90 53.16 26.20
N ALA A 16 -12.75 53.76 25.84
CA ALA A 16 -12.00 53.41 24.64
C ALA A 16 -11.42 51.97 24.71
N PHE A 17 -11.13 51.47 25.90
CA PHE A 17 -10.63 50.10 26.11
C PHE A 17 -11.74 49.04 25.99
N ILE A 18 -13.01 49.40 26.22
CA ILE A 18 -14.15 48.48 26.07
C ILE A 18 -14.51 48.31 24.58
N THR A 19 -14.32 49.34 23.77
CA THR A 19 -14.64 49.31 22.33
C THR A 19 -13.64 48.53 21.46
N SER A 20 -12.51 48.08 22.01
CA SER A 20 -11.48 47.35 21.26
C SER A 20 -11.69 45.83 21.20
N THR A 21 -12.83 45.33 21.70
CA THR A 21 -13.22 43.93 21.47
C THR A 21 -13.75 43.77 20.04
N GLY A 22 -12.83 43.79 19.08
CA GLY A 22 -13.13 43.36 17.72
C GLY A 22 -13.54 41.89 17.76
N LEU A 23 -14.83 41.61 17.60
CA LEU A 23 -15.32 40.27 17.31
C LEU A 23 -14.75 39.87 15.95
N ALA A 24 -13.64 39.13 15.96
CA ALA A 24 -13.17 38.43 14.78
C ALA A 24 -14.22 37.38 14.43
N ALA A 25 -15.12 37.71 13.49
CA ALA A 25 -15.99 36.71 12.91
C ALA A 25 -15.08 35.71 12.17
N PRO A 26 -15.07 34.42 12.55
CA PRO A 26 -14.34 33.44 11.77
C PRO A 26 -14.97 33.44 10.38
N ASN A 27 -14.19 33.81 9.35
CA ASN A 27 -14.56 33.65 7.95
C ASN A 27 -14.55 32.15 7.59
N ALA A 28 -15.42 31.37 8.24
CA ALA A 28 -15.66 29.99 7.90
C ALA A 28 -16.68 29.96 6.77
N LYS A 29 -16.28 29.43 5.61
CA LYS A 29 -17.22 29.17 4.52
C LYS A 29 -18.13 28.02 4.95
N GLU A 30 -19.40 28.31 5.18
CA GLU A 30 -20.38 27.29 5.50
C GLU A 30 -20.59 26.37 4.29
N ILE A 31 -20.36 25.07 4.48
CA ILE A 31 -20.57 24.05 3.45
C ILE A 31 -21.88 23.33 3.78
N LYS A 32 -22.93 23.58 3.00
CA LYS A 32 -24.21 22.88 3.13
C LYS A 32 -24.16 21.55 2.36
N GLY A 33 -23.82 20.47 3.07
CA GLY A 33 -23.82 19.10 2.54
C GLY A 33 -24.90 18.23 3.15
N LEU A 34 -25.32 17.19 2.44
CA LEU A 34 -26.20 16.14 2.97
C LEU A 34 -25.33 15.00 3.52
N MET A 35 -25.53 14.63 4.79
CA MET A 35 -24.90 13.43 5.35
C MET A 35 -25.78 12.22 5.11
N ARG A 36 -25.22 11.16 4.54
CA ARG A 36 -25.90 9.87 4.38
C ARG A 36 -24.95 8.73 4.69
N ASN A 37 -25.52 7.62 5.12
CA ASN A 37 -24.80 6.37 5.21
C ASN A 37 -24.73 5.72 3.82
N VAL A 38 -23.53 5.31 3.39
CA VAL A 38 -23.30 4.65 2.10
C VAL A 38 -22.45 3.40 2.33
N ASN A 39 -22.81 2.32 1.64
CA ASN A 39 -22.01 1.12 1.57
C ASN A 39 -20.97 1.27 0.45
N LEU A 40 -19.71 1.12 0.81
CA LEU A 40 -18.56 1.14 -0.08
C LEU A 40 -18.07 -0.29 -0.23
N GLN A 41 -17.78 -0.69 -1.46
CA GLN A 41 -17.30 -2.02 -1.79
C GLN A 41 -15.99 -1.89 -2.55
N TRP A 42 -14.99 -2.66 -2.13
CA TRP A 42 -13.69 -2.77 -2.75
C TRP A 42 -13.40 -4.24 -3.06
N ASN A 43 -13.29 -4.56 -4.35
CA ASN A 43 -13.16 -5.92 -4.88
C ASN A 43 -14.26 -6.88 -4.36
N ASN A 44 -14.14 -8.18 -4.65
CA ASN A 44 -15.16 -9.19 -4.30
C ASN A 44 -15.21 -9.56 -2.79
N GLY A 45 -14.82 -8.66 -1.87
CA GLY A 45 -14.81 -9.03 -0.45
C GLY A 45 -14.77 -7.92 0.59
N VAL A 46 -14.27 -6.72 0.30
CA VAL A 46 -14.14 -5.69 1.33
C VAL A 46 -15.33 -4.73 1.24
N SER A 47 -16.28 -4.87 2.16
CA SER A 47 -17.45 -3.98 2.26
C SER A 47 -17.40 -3.20 3.58
N PHE A 48 -17.55 -1.89 3.50
CA PHE A 48 -17.63 -1.01 4.68
C PHE A 48 -18.74 0.02 4.53
N SER A 49 -19.43 0.28 5.64
CA SER A 49 -20.45 1.31 5.74
C SER A 49 -19.82 2.60 6.29
N ALA A 50 -20.07 3.72 5.64
CA ALA A 50 -19.50 5.00 6.00
C ALA A 50 -20.56 6.10 6.00
N ASN A 51 -20.48 7.01 6.97
CA ASN A 51 -21.17 8.28 6.85
C ASN A 51 -20.35 9.18 5.93
N VAL A 52 -20.94 9.54 4.79
CA VAL A 52 -20.31 10.34 3.74
C VAL A 52 -21.07 11.65 3.56
N ILE A 53 -20.37 12.66 3.04
CA ILE A 53 -20.97 13.95 2.73
C ILE A 53 -21.23 14.04 1.24
N PHE A 54 -22.47 14.30 0.87
CA PHE A 54 -22.86 14.68 -0.49
C PHE A 54 -22.83 16.20 -0.59
N TYR A 55 -21.95 16.72 -1.43
CA TYR A 55 -21.79 18.16 -1.63
C TYR A 55 -21.33 18.43 -3.06
N ASN A 56 -21.97 19.37 -3.74
CA ASN A 56 -21.69 19.74 -5.14
C ASN A 56 -21.54 18.52 -6.08
N GLU A 57 -22.53 17.63 -6.04
CA GLU A 57 -22.57 16.40 -6.88
C GLU A 57 -21.37 15.44 -6.65
N ARG A 58 -20.67 15.59 -5.53
CA ARG A 58 -19.56 14.72 -5.12
C ARG A 58 -19.87 14.03 -3.80
N ILE A 59 -19.33 12.83 -3.66
CA ILE A 59 -19.34 12.05 -2.42
C ILE A 59 -17.97 12.21 -1.76
N TYR A 60 -17.94 12.77 -0.57
CA TYR A 60 -16.74 12.89 0.24
C TYR A 60 -16.71 11.73 1.24
N VAL A 61 -15.77 10.82 1.00
CA VAL A 61 -15.53 9.65 1.85
C VAL A 61 -14.45 9.98 2.87
N PRO A 62 -14.57 9.53 4.14
CA PRO A 62 -13.48 9.65 5.10
C PRO A 62 -12.19 9.01 4.57
N LEU A 63 -11.16 9.82 4.38
CA LEU A 63 -9.87 9.40 3.79
C LEU A 63 -9.27 8.18 4.50
N ARG A 64 -9.27 8.20 5.84
CA ARG A 64 -8.73 7.12 6.66
C ARG A 64 -9.42 5.79 6.40
N LEU A 65 -10.76 5.80 6.36
CA LEU A 65 -11.55 4.61 6.09
C LEU A 65 -11.20 4.02 4.72
N ALA A 66 -11.14 4.86 3.68
CA ALA A 66 -10.81 4.41 2.34
C ALA A 66 -9.39 3.83 2.27
N ALA A 67 -8.40 4.52 2.84
CA ALA A 67 -7.01 4.09 2.80
C ALA A 67 -6.74 2.82 3.65
N GLU A 68 -7.29 2.72 4.86
CA GLU A 68 -7.16 1.52 5.70
C GLU A 68 -7.88 0.31 5.07
N GLY A 69 -9.02 0.54 4.41
CA GLY A 69 -9.69 -0.50 3.61
C GLY A 69 -8.85 -1.04 2.44
N LEU A 70 -7.85 -0.26 1.99
CA LEU A 70 -6.86 -0.66 0.98
C LEU A 70 -5.59 -1.27 1.58
N GLY A 71 -5.55 -1.51 2.89
CA GLY A 71 -4.36 -2.02 3.58
C GLY A 71 -3.25 -0.98 3.77
N CYS A 72 -3.58 0.31 3.65
CA CYS A 72 -2.62 1.39 3.89
C CYS A 72 -2.72 1.93 5.32
N GLN A 73 -1.59 2.34 5.88
CA GLN A 73 -1.49 3.10 7.12
C GLN A 73 -1.62 4.60 6.83
N VAL A 74 -2.41 5.31 7.64
CA VAL A 74 -2.61 6.76 7.51
C VAL A 74 -2.10 7.50 8.75
N ASN A 75 -1.17 8.43 8.53
CA ASN A 75 -0.58 9.27 9.56
C ASN A 75 -0.94 10.74 9.32
N TRP A 76 -1.44 11.44 10.34
CA TRP A 76 -1.74 12.88 10.28
C TRP A 76 -0.67 13.68 11.01
N HIS A 77 -0.10 14.66 10.33
CA HIS A 77 0.88 15.61 10.85
C HIS A 77 0.21 16.98 11.02
N GLY A 78 -0.39 17.21 12.19
CA GLY A 78 -1.16 18.42 12.47
C GLY A 78 -0.35 19.73 12.41
N ALA A 79 0.94 19.68 12.69
CA ALA A 79 1.81 20.86 12.64
C ALA A 79 1.98 21.41 11.20
N THR A 80 1.98 20.54 10.19
CA THR A 80 2.18 20.89 8.78
C THR A 80 0.92 20.74 7.94
N ASN A 81 -0.20 20.40 8.57
CA ASN A 81 -1.45 20.03 7.90
C ASN A 81 -1.24 18.95 6.82
N THR A 82 -0.39 17.95 7.09
CA THR A 82 -0.01 16.93 6.10
C THR A 82 -0.56 15.56 6.48
N VAL A 83 -1.16 14.87 5.52
CA VAL A 83 -1.50 13.44 5.66
C VAL A 83 -0.46 12.61 4.90
N THR A 84 0.13 11.63 5.57
CA THR A 84 1.00 10.63 4.96
C THR A 84 0.26 9.30 4.87
N ILE A 85 0.25 8.68 3.69
CA ILE A 85 -0.35 7.36 3.47
C ILE A 85 0.78 6.41 3.07
N GLN A 86 0.95 5.34 3.82
CA GLN A 86 1.98 4.33 3.62
C GLN A 86 1.33 2.99 3.35
N GLN A 87 1.66 2.38 2.23
CA GLN A 87 1.30 0.98 2.00
C GLN A 87 2.37 0.12 2.68
N SER A 88 1.96 -0.82 3.54
CA SER A 88 2.88 -1.85 4.03
C SER A 88 3.42 -2.65 2.84
N GLN A 89 4.69 -3.09 2.90
CA GLN A 89 5.43 -3.74 1.80
C GLN A 89 4.49 -4.47 0.83
N SER A 90 4.45 -4.00 -0.42
CA SER A 90 3.46 -4.39 -1.43
C SER A 90 3.58 -5.84 -1.92
N PHE A 91 4.46 -6.63 -1.30
CA PHE A 91 4.68 -8.01 -1.64
C PHE A 91 5.22 -8.80 -0.44
N GLN A 92 4.88 -10.08 -0.40
CA GLN A 92 5.47 -11.11 0.44
C GLN A 92 6.78 -11.58 -0.19
N ASP A 93 7.88 -11.48 0.56
CA ASP A 93 9.17 -12.07 0.17
C ASP A 93 9.32 -13.50 0.74
N PHE A 94 10.35 -14.22 0.29
CA PHE A 94 10.72 -15.54 0.83
C PHE A 94 12.22 -15.62 1.11
N PRO A 95 12.66 -16.43 2.09
CA PRO A 95 14.07 -16.54 2.41
C PRO A 95 14.84 -17.20 1.26
N GLU A 96 16.08 -16.75 1.07
CA GLU A 96 17.05 -17.37 0.15
C GLU A 96 17.21 -18.87 0.43
N ALA A 97 17.67 -19.62 -0.57
CA ALA A 97 17.91 -21.05 -0.42
C ALA A 97 18.96 -21.29 0.68
N ASN A 98 18.68 -22.16 1.63
CA ASN A 98 19.60 -22.53 2.70
C ASN A 98 20.36 -23.84 2.37
N PRO A 99 21.67 -23.79 2.06
CA PRO A 99 22.45 -25.00 1.75
C PRO A 99 22.55 -25.98 2.92
N TRP A 100 22.43 -25.50 4.15
CA TRP A 100 22.52 -26.33 5.37
C TRP A 100 21.24 -27.16 5.61
N GLU A 101 20.13 -26.76 4.99
CA GLU A 101 18.85 -27.47 5.04
C GLU A 101 18.61 -28.29 3.75
N ASN A 102 19.66 -28.50 2.96
CA ASN A 102 19.62 -29.18 1.66
C ASN A 102 18.67 -28.50 0.65
N GLU A 103 18.49 -27.19 0.75
CA GLU A 103 17.78 -26.43 -0.27
C GLU A 103 18.70 -26.06 -1.43
N ARG A 104 18.12 -25.96 -2.62
CA ARG A 104 18.86 -25.60 -3.85
C ARG A 104 18.24 -24.41 -4.52
N PHE A 105 19.10 -23.53 -5.03
CA PHE A 105 18.70 -22.48 -5.96
C PHE A 105 18.98 -22.93 -7.39
N VAL A 106 18.04 -22.71 -8.28
CA VAL A 106 18.12 -23.06 -9.70
C VAL A 106 17.74 -21.85 -10.54
N TYR A 107 18.47 -21.58 -11.61
CA TYR A 107 18.15 -20.50 -12.54
C TYR A 107 18.02 -21.03 -13.97
N GLY A 108 16.98 -20.62 -14.69
CA GLY A 108 16.71 -21.14 -16.01
C GLY A 108 15.51 -20.52 -16.72
N GLU A 109 15.15 -21.10 -17.86
CA GLU A 109 13.98 -20.72 -18.66
C GLU A 109 12.88 -21.77 -18.54
N ILE A 110 11.61 -21.35 -18.38
CA ILE A 110 10.46 -22.28 -18.35
C ILE A 110 10.21 -22.85 -19.75
N LEU A 111 10.37 -24.17 -19.91
CA LEU A 111 10.10 -24.88 -21.17
C LEU A 111 8.66 -25.39 -21.27
N SER A 112 8.10 -25.87 -20.16
CA SER A 112 6.71 -26.36 -20.12
C SER A 112 6.11 -26.26 -18.73
N MET A 113 4.79 -26.15 -18.64
CA MET A 113 4.08 -26.04 -17.38
C MET A 113 2.69 -26.67 -17.44
N ASP A 114 2.31 -27.39 -16.38
CA ASP A 114 0.95 -27.84 -16.12
C ASP A 114 0.38 -26.98 -14.99
N LYS A 115 -0.51 -26.04 -15.34
CA LYS A 115 -1.10 -25.07 -14.39
C LYS A 115 -2.02 -25.74 -13.36
N ASP A 116 -2.70 -26.82 -13.75
CA ASP A 116 -3.65 -27.51 -12.89
C ASP A 116 -2.92 -28.38 -11.87
N LYS A 117 -1.84 -29.05 -12.31
CA LYS A 117 -1.02 -29.90 -11.43
C LYS A 117 0.10 -29.15 -10.72
N LYS A 118 0.33 -27.88 -11.06
CA LYS A 118 1.45 -27.06 -10.55
C LYS A 118 2.81 -27.74 -10.78
N LEU A 119 3.02 -28.20 -12.02
CA LEU A 119 4.28 -28.80 -12.46
C LEU A 119 4.97 -27.86 -13.46
N LEU A 120 6.30 -27.77 -13.38
CA LEU A 120 7.10 -27.02 -14.33
C LEU A 120 8.32 -27.83 -14.80
N THR A 121 8.75 -27.55 -16.02
CA THR A 121 10.00 -28.03 -16.58
C THR A 121 10.82 -26.81 -16.98
N ILE A 122 12.07 -26.78 -16.55
CA ILE A 122 12.99 -25.66 -16.85
C ILE A 122 14.26 -26.14 -17.54
N GLU A 123 14.82 -25.28 -18.38
CA GLU A 123 16.19 -25.37 -18.88
C GLU A 123 17.10 -24.55 -17.97
N GLU A 124 17.90 -25.24 -17.14
CA GLU A 124 18.87 -24.59 -16.26
C GLU A 124 20.01 -23.96 -17.07
N HIS A 125 20.36 -22.72 -16.75
CA HIS A 125 21.48 -22.00 -17.35
C HIS A 125 22.67 -21.98 -16.38
N TYR A 126 23.73 -22.74 -16.69
CA TYR A 126 25.01 -22.69 -15.97
C TYR A 126 26.01 -21.75 -16.65
N ASP A 127 26.93 -21.18 -15.86
CA ASP A 127 27.99 -20.26 -16.33
C ASP A 127 28.89 -20.89 -17.41
N ASP A 128 29.02 -22.22 -17.44
CA ASP A 128 29.88 -22.96 -18.39
C ASP A 128 29.15 -23.43 -19.65
N HIS A 129 28.12 -22.70 -20.11
CA HIS A 129 27.26 -23.06 -21.26
C HIS A 129 26.57 -24.44 -21.18
N SER A 130 26.57 -25.05 -19.99
CA SER A 130 25.89 -26.32 -19.77
C SER A 130 24.40 -26.04 -19.56
N ARG A 131 23.56 -26.79 -20.26
CA ARG A 131 22.11 -26.73 -20.14
C ARG A 131 21.60 -28.06 -19.64
N PHE A 132 20.97 -28.05 -18.48
CA PHE A 132 20.34 -29.24 -17.90
C PHE A 132 18.84 -29.02 -17.85
N THR A 133 18.07 -30.02 -18.24
CA THR A 133 16.62 -29.95 -18.13
C THR A 133 16.21 -30.59 -16.82
N GLU A 134 15.52 -29.84 -15.95
CA GLU A 134 14.82 -30.42 -14.80
C GLU A 134 13.36 -30.64 -15.16
N PRO A 135 12.98 -31.89 -15.52
CA PRO A 135 11.59 -32.20 -15.80
C PRO A 135 10.78 -32.30 -14.49
N GLU A 136 9.51 -31.92 -14.58
CA GLU A 136 8.47 -32.27 -13.59
C GLU A 136 8.71 -31.73 -12.17
N LEU A 137 9.28 -30.53 -12.04
CA LEU A 137 9.40 -29.84 -10.77
C LEU A 137 8.01 -29.53 -10.20
N SER A 138 7.73 -30.09 -9.03
CA SER A 138 6.50 -29.85 -8.29
C SER A 138 6.57 -28.52 -7.55
N VAL A 139 5.51 -27.73 -7.68
CA VAL A 139 5.43 -26.41 -7.04
C VAL A 139 4.53 -26.45 -5.83
N SER A 140 5.04 -25.93 -4.72
CA SER A 140 4.30 -25.85 -3.46
C SER A 140 2.97 -25.11 -3.64
N PRO A 141 1.87 -25.59 -3.01
CA PRO A 141 0.62 -24.83 -2.96
C PRO A 141 0.77 -23.43 -2.34
N GLN A 142 1.78 -23.24 -1.48
CA GLN A 142 2.12 -22.01 -0.78
C GLN A 142 3.31 -21.28 -1.41
N VAL A 143 3.63 -21.57 -2.68
CA VAL A 143 4.73 -20.90 -3.39
C VAL A 143 4.56 -19.39 -3.35
N VAL A 144 5.64 -18.68 -3.07
CA VAL A 144 5.71 -17.23 -3.21
C VAL A 144 6.42 -16.93 -4.52
N ILE A 145 5.74 -16.24 -5.43
CA ILE A 145 6.28 -15.86 -6.74
C ILE A 145 6.46 -14.36 -6.74
N ILE A 146 7.63 -13.88 -7.12
CA ILE A 146 7.99 -12.46 -7.13
C ILE A 146 8.43 -12.07 -8.53
N LEU A 147 7.79 -11.09 -9.12
CA LEU A 147 8.33 -10.38 -10.29
C LEU A 147 9.13 -9.18 -9.81
N GLN A 148 10.41 -9.15 -10.17
CA GLN A 148 11.29 -8.02 -9.95
C GLN A 148 11.52 -7.25 -11.26
N ARG A 149 11.32 -5.93 -11.21
CA ARG A 149 11.62 -5.00 -12.31
C ARG A 149 12.29 -3.76 -11.74
N ASN A 150 13.57 -3.57 -12.04
CA ASN A 150 14.40 -2.52 -11.43
C ASN A 150 14.33 -2.59 -9.89
N ASP A 151 13.87 -1.50 -9.24
CA ASP A 151 13.68 -1.38 -7.79
C ASP A 151 12.29 -1.81 -7.30
N LYS A 152 11.44 -2.33 -8.19
CA LYS A 152 10.06 -2.74 -7.87
C LYS A 152 9.94 -4.25 -7.81
N LYS A 153 9.12 -4.70 -6.86
CA LYS A 153 8.75 -6.11 -6.66
C LYS A 153 7.23 -6.24 -6.51
N MET A 154 6.66 -7.30 -7.05
CA MET A 154 5.25 -7.66 -6.88
C MET A 154 5.08 -9.17 -6.75
N ASN A 155 4.08 -9.61 -5.98
CA ASN A 155 3.70 -11.03 -6.02
C ASN A 155 2.92 -11.35 -7.28
N LEU A 156 3.15 -12.54 -7.83
CA LEU A 156 2.40 -13.11 -8.92
C LEU A 156 1.68 -14.39 -8.48
N ASP A 157 0.64 -14.75 -9.21
CA ASP A 157 0.05 -16.08 -9.13
C ASP A 157 0.74 -17.05 -10.08
N PHE A 158 0.66 -18.35 -9.80
CA PHE A 158 1.22 -19.37 -10.68
C PHE A 158 0.61 -19.31 -12.09
N SER A 159 -0.64 -18.86 -12.21
CA SER A 159 -1.32 -18.63 -13.48
C SER A 159 -0.69 -17.53 -14.34
N ASP A 160 0.06 -16.61 -13.75
CA ASP A 160 0.68 -15.48 -14.44
C ASP A 160 1.99 -15.86 -15.14
N LEU A 161 2.59 -16.99 -14.75
CA LEU A 161 3.79 -17.53 -15.39
C LEU A 161 3.53 -17.95 -16.84
N ARG A 162 4.57 -17.82 -17.66
CA ARG A 162 4.58 -18.17 -19.08
C ARG A 162 5.78 -19.04 -19.42
N ILE A 163 5.59 -19.84 -20.45
CA ILE A 163 6.70 -20.53 -21.12
C ILE A 163 7.61 -19.46 -21.73
N GLY A 164 8.91 -19.62 -21.52
CA GLY A 164 9.95 -18.64 -21.91
C GLY A 164 10.34 -17.65 -20.81
N ASP A 165 9.64 -17.63 -19.67
CA ASP A 165 10.02 -16.76 -18.56
C ASP A 165 11.35 -17.23 -17.96
N HIS A 166 12.25 -16.28 -17.72
CA HIS A 166 13.51 -16.50 -17.02
C HIS A 166 13.27 -16.44 -15.50
N VAL A 167 13.55 -17.54 -14.81
CA VAL A 167 13.18 -17.73 -13.41
C VAL A 167 14.34 -18.24 -12.56
N GLY A 168 14.41 -17.72 -11.34
CA GLY A 168 15.14 -18.32 -10.23
C GLY A 168 14.17 -19.09 -9.33
N LEU A 169 14.44 -20.36 -9.07
CA LEU A 169 13.64 -21.24 -8.23
C LEU A 169 14.41 -21.56 -6.95
N VAL A 170 13.71 -21.58 -5.82
CA VAL A 170 14.21 -22.15 -4.58
C VAL A 170 13.48 -23.46 -4.31
N LEU A 171 14.22 -24.55 -4.33
CA LEU A 171 13.74 -25.90 -4.05
C LEU A 171 14.08 -26.27 -2.61
N ASN A 172 13.12 -26.87 -1.91
CA ASN A 172 13.37 -27.44 -0.59
C ASN A 172 14.14 -28.78 -0.70
N LYS A 173 14.45 -29.38 0.45
CA LYS A 173 15.11 -30.70 0.53
C LYS A 173 14.41 -31.85 -0.20
N ASP A 174 13.10 -31.71 -0.46
CA ASP A 174 12.27 -32.71 -1.13
C ASP A 174 12.20 -32.45 -2.65
N GLY A 175 12.92 -31.44 -3.17
CA GLY A 175 12.88 -31.04 -4.58
C GLY A 175 11.63 -30.24 -4.98
N ILE A 176 10.85 -29.76 -4.00
CA ILE A 176 9.62 -29.00 -4.24
C ILE A 176 9.96 -27.51 -4.30
N VAL A 177 9.50 -26.83 -5.34
CA VAL A 177 9.66 -25.38 -5.52
C VAL A 177 8.84 -24.63 -4.48
N ARG A 178 9.51 -23.91 -3.58
CA ARG A 178 8.87 -23.08 -2.54
C ARG A 178 8.88 -21.58 -2.83
N GLY A 179 9.77 -21.13 -3.72
CA GLY A 179 9.88 -19.73 -4.11
C GLY A 179 10.31 -19.60 -5.56
N ILE A 180 9.78 -18.58 -6.25
CA ILE A 180 10.09 -18.27 -7.65
C ILE A 180 10.35 -16.77 -7.77
N ILE A 181 11.45 -16.41 -8.43
CA ILE A 181 11.80 -15.02 -8.77
C ILE A 181 11.83 -14.90 -10.29
N LEU A 182 10.98 -14.05 -10.84
CA LEU A 182 11.04 -13.64 -12.24
C LEU A 182 11.85 -12.36 -12.32
N ASN A 183 12.83 -12.34 -13.21
CA ASN A 183 13.58 -11.15 -13.54
C ASN A 183 13.38 -10.87 -15.03
N ASP A 184 12.74 -9.75 -15.37
CA ASP A 184 12.79 -9.24 -16.74
C ASP A 184 14.16 -8.61 -16.93
N ALA A 185 14.98 -9.22 -17.77
CA ALA A 185 16.24 -8.66 -18.26
C ALA A 185 15.99 -7.55 -19.29
#